data_AF-A0A1V9Z4T8-F1
#
_entry.id   AF-A0A1V9Z4T8-F1
#
_cell.length_a   1.000
_cell.length_b   1.000
_cell.length_c   1.000
_cell.angle_alpha   90.00
_cell.angle_beta   90.00
_cell.angle_gamma   90.00
#
_symmetry.space_group_name_H-M   'P 1'
#
loop_
_entity.id
_entity.type
_entity.pdbx_description
1 polymer ?
#
loop_
_entity_poly.entity_id
_entity_poly.type
_entity_poly.pdbx_seq_one_letter_code
_entity_poly.pdbx_strand_id
1 'polypeptide(L)'
;MIAPETSAFYSEPGVYSPAQLVEWKKITDAEHAKGGKIFAQIWHAGRVAHPAMNGGAESVAPSAISIDGVVHTPNVKAPHATPRALRMDELPGIVAQFATATRNAVDIAGFDRVEIHALNGYLIDQFLRDCDNTRMDAYGGSVENRARFLLEVVDAVVSTIGADRVDSDVPALTMYIATRMNDLALAYEHVVRGDFQVQKDDQLGLFRRHYKGTLVANLAYTQGEAGAAITAGDVDAVAFGSPFIANPDLVARFRTGGVLNTLASATFYTGGASGYTDYAVVP
;
A
#
# COMPACT_ATOMS: atom_id res chain seq x y z
N MET A 1 4.29 -5.01 6.90
CA MET A 1 5.28 -5.86 6.20
C MET A 1 4.88 -7.32 6.26
N ILE A 2 5.14 -8.07 5.19
CA ILE A 2 4.80 -9.50 5.08
C ILE A 2 5.87 -10.45 5.61
N ALA A 3 7.11 -9.98 5.81
CA ALA A 3 8.25 -10.79 6.22
C ALA A 3 9.18 -9.98 7.14
N PRO A 4 9.98 -10.64 8.01
CA PRO A 4 11.06 -9.98 8.74
C PRO A 4 12.17 -9.53 7.79
N GLU A 5 13.03 -8.62 8.27
CA GLU A 5 14.23 -8.19 7.55
C GLU A 5 13.98 -7.46 6.22
N THR A 6 12.75 -6.95 6.02
CA THR A 6 12.36 -6.18 4.84
C THR A 6 11.95 -4.73 5.15
N SER A 7 12.43 -4.15 6.25
CA SER A 7 12.09 -2.80 6.69
C SER A 7 12.76 -1.72 5.83
N ALA A 8 11.97 -0.74 5.43
CA ALA A 8 12.33 0.51 4.79
C ALA A 8 12.38 1.71 5.75
N PHE A 9 11.75 1.65 6.93
CA PHE A 9 11.58 2.80 7.84
C PHE A 9 11.95 2.52 9.31
N TYR A 10 12.60 1.39 9.58
CA TYR A 10 13.01 0.87 10.89
C TYR A 10 11.89 0.50 11.88
N SER A 11 10.82 1.31 11.97
CA SER A 11 9.77 1.17 12.98
C SER A 11 8.40 0.81 12.42
N GLU A 12 8.29 0.52 11.12
CA GLU A 12 7.03 0.08 10.54
C GLU A 12 6.58 -1.29 11.09
N PRO A 13 5.26 -1.53 11.21
CA PRO A 13 4.76 -2.79 11.72
C PRO A 13 4.77 -3.92 10.66
N GLY A 14 4.99 -5.14 11.15
CA GLY A 14 4.81 -6.39 10.40
C GLY A 14 3.51 -7.10 10.75
N VAL A 15 3.13 -8.08 9.93
CA VAL A 15 2.04 -9.05 10.20
C VAL A 15 2.55 -10.49 10.07
N TYR A 16 3.82 -10.72 10.42
CA TYR A 16 4.50 -12.01 10.23
C TYR A 16 4.86 -12.73 11.54
N SER A 17 4.99 -12.00 12.66
CA SER A 17 5.35 -12.62 13.94
C SER A 17 4.15 -12.75 14.88
N PRO A 18 4.08 -13.81 15.71
CA PRO A 18 3.00 -13.96 16.68
C PRO A 18 2.83 -12.75 17.61
N ALA A 19 3.94 -12.15 18.04
CA ALA A 19 3.91 -10.96 18.90
C ALA A 19 3.27 -9.75 18.21
N GLN A 20 3.56 -9.53 16.92
CA GLN A 20 2.92 -8.47 16.15
C GLN A 20 1.40 -8.69 16.04
N LEU A 21 0.97 -9.93 15.81
CA LEU A 21 -0.45 -10.25 15.64
C LEU A 21 -1.27 -10.07 16.91
N VAL A 22 -0.69 -10.37 18.08
CA VAL A 22 -1.33 -10.10 19.37
C VAL A 22 -1.58 -8.61 19.57
N GLU A 23 -0.62 -7.76 19.21
CA GLU A 23 -0.79 -6.31 19.35
C GLU A 23 -1.76 -5.75 18.30
N TRP A 24 -1.70 -6.24 17.06
CA TRP A 24 -2.67 -5.85 16.03
C TRP A 24 -4.10 -6.19 16.41
N LYS A 25 -4.32 -7.35 17.03
CA LYS A 25 -5.66 -7.75 17.48
C LYS A 25 -6.28 -6.75 18.46
N LYS A 26 -5.48 -6.12 19.33
CA LYS A 26 -5.99 -5.08 20.23
C LYS A 26 -6.48 -3.85 19.47
N ILE A 27 -5.81 -3.49 18.37
CA ILE A 27 -6.16 -2.35 17.53
C ILE A 27 -7.45 -2.63 16.75
N THR A 28 -7.53 -3.80 16.10
CA THR A 28 -8.73 -4.19 15.34
C THR A 28 -9.94 -4.38 16.26
N ASP A 29 -9.77 -5.01 17.43
CA ASP A 29 -10.85 -5.15 18.43
C ASP A 29 -11.35 -3.75 18.90
N ALA A 30 -10.45 -2.78 19.10
CA ALA A 30 -10.81 -1.43 19.50
C ALA A 30 -11.57 -0.67 18.41
N GLU A 31 -11.21 -0.87 17.14
CA GLU A 31 -11.91 -0.29 15.99
C GLU A 31 -13.30 -0.92 15.81
N HIS A 32 -13.37 -2.25 15.90
CA HIS A 32 -14.63 -3.00 15.78
C HIS A 32 -15.59 -2.71 16.92
N ALA A 33 -15.10 -2.47 18.14
CA ALA A 33 -15.93 -2.06 19.27
C ALA A 33 -16.67 -0.72 19.02
N LYS A 34 -16.16 0.11 18.11
CA LYS A 34 -16.80 1.36 17.67
C LYS A 34 -17.63 1.21 16.38
N GLY A 35 -17.78 -0.02 15.88
CA GLY A 35 -18.46 -0.31 14.62
C GLY A 35 -17.65 0.03 13.36
N GLY A 36 -16.35 0.29 13.52
CA GLY A 36 -15.45 0.61 12.43
C GLY A 36 -15.05 -0.59 11.57
N LYS A 37 -14.36 -0.30 10.46
CA LYS A 37 -13.81 -1.28 9.53
C LYS A 37 -12.37 -0.92 9.21
N ILE A 38 -11.48 -1.91 9.24
CA ILE A 38 -10.04 -1.69 9.09
C ILE A 38 -9.40 -2.78 8.26
N PHE A 39 -8.66 -2.37 7.24
CA PHE A 39 -7.97 -3.26 6.31
C PHE A 39 -6.47 -3.16 6.57
N ALA A 40 -5.77 -4.29 6.46
CA ALA A 40 -4.31 -4.30 6.56
C ALA A 40 -3.71 -4.05 5.18
N GLN A 41 -2.98 -2.94 5.02
CA GLN A 41 -2.13 -2.76 3.84
C GLN A 41 -0.87 -3.63 3.97
N ILE A 42 -0.79 -4.70 3.17
CA ILE A 42 0.32 -5.66 3.18
C ILE A 42 1.32 -5.33 2.06
N TRP A 43 2.60 -5.36 2.41
CA TRP A 43 3.65 -4.82 1.55
C TRP A 43 5.01 -5.46 1.79
N HIS A 44 5.88 -5.31 0.79
CA HIS A 44 7.29 -5.69 0.83
C HIS A 44 8.13 -4.54 0.23
N ALA A 45 9.09 -4.01 0.98
CA ALA A 45 9.83 -2.80 0.59
C ALA A 45 10.69 -2.96 -0.68
N GLY A 46 11.18 -4.17 -0.95
CA GLY A 46 12.07 -4.43 -2.07
C GLY A 46 13.37 -3.64 -1.93
N ARG A 47 13.81 -2.94 -2.98
CA ARG A 47 15.04 -2.13 -2.95
C ARG A 47 15.03 -0.95 -1.97
N VAL A 48 13.85 -0.57 -1.44
CA VAL A 48 13.75 0.49 -0.42
C VAL A 48 14.25 -0.01 0.94
N ALA A 49 14.23 -1.33 1.18
CA ALA A 49 14.82 -1.90 2.39
C ALA A 49 16.32 -1.61 2.44
N HIS A 50 16.86 -1.48 3.65
CA HIS A 50 18.27 -1.18 3.87
C HIS A 50 18.90 -2.14 4.89
N PRO A 51 20.11 -2.70 4.65
CA PRO A 51 20.75 -3.63 5.58
C PRO A 51 20.92 -3.07 7.01
N ALA A 52 21.20 -1.77 7.14
CA ALA A 52 21.30 -1.10 8.44
C ALA A 52 20.01 -1.07 9.27
N MET A 53 18.84 -1.32 8.66
CA MET A 53 17.56 -1.48 9.34
C MET A 53 17.17 -2.93 9.56
N ASN A 54 17.88 -3.87 8.94
CA ASN A 54 17.49 -5.27 8.79
C ASN A 54 18.59 -6.24 9.25
N GLY A 55 19.37 -5.86 10.27
CA GLY A 55 20.40 -6.75 10.85
C GLY A 55 21.50 -7.17 9.87
N GLY A 56 21.72 -6.41 8.79
CA GLY A 56 22.68 -6.75 7.74
C GLY A 56 22.09 -7.56 6.57
N ALA A 57 20.81 -7.93 6.60
CA ALA A 57 20.16 -8.61 5.50
C ALA A 57 20.17 -7.75 4.22
N GLU A 58 20.46 -8.38 3.08
CA GLU A 58 20.45 -7.71 1.78
C GLU A 58 19.02 -7.35 1.37
N SER A 59 18.83 -6.16 0.79
CA SER A 59 17.57 -5.84 0.12
C SER A 59 17.46 -6.60 -1.20
N VAL A 60 16.24 -6.87 -1.63
CA VAL A 60 15.95 -7.64 -2.85
C VAL A 60 15.06 -6.86 -3.80
N ALA A 61 15.20 -7.10 -5.10
CA ALA A 61 14.49 -6.38 -6.15
C ALA A 61 14.40 -7.22 -7.44
N PRO A 62 13.59 -6.83 -8.44
CA PRO A 62 13.64 -7.47 -9.77
C PRO A 62 15.02 -7.37 -10.44
N SER A 63 15.70 -6.22 -10.29
CA SER A 63 17.02 -5.95 -10.84
C SER A 63 17.94 -5.30 -9.80
N ALA A 64 19.26 -5.44 -9.97
CA ALA A 64 20.27 -4.85 -9.10
C ALA A 64 20.46 -3.34 -9.38
N ILE A 65 19.41 -2.55 -9.16
CA ILE A 65 19.37 -1.10 -9.40
C ILE A 65 19.06 -0.40 -8.08
N SER A 66 20.01 0.40 -7.57
CA SER A 66 19.81 1.21 -6.36
C SER A 66 18.90 2.42 -6.63
N ILE A 67 18.28 2.95 -5.57
CA ILE A 67 17.59 4.24 -5.62
C ILE A 67 18.63 5.36 -5.58
N ASP A 68 18.47 6.38 -6.43
CA ASP A 68 19.26 7.59 -6.33
C ASP A 68 18.90 8.39 -5.07
N GLY A 69 19.90 8.72 -4.26
CA GLY A 69 19.72 9.55 -3.06
C GLY A 69 20.09 8.83 -1.76
N VAL A 70 19.50 9.30 -0.67
CA VAL A 70 19.84 8.85 0.69
C VAL A 70 18.59 8.47 1.49
N VAL A 71 18.75 7.45 2.33
CA VAL A 71 17.76 6.99 3.30
C VAL A 71 18.18 7.38 4.71
N HIS A 72 17.21 7.66 5.59
CA HIS A 72 17.47 7.81 7.01
C HIS A 72 17.49 6.43 7.66
N THR A 73 18.67 5.97 8.07
CA THR A 73 18.80 4.78 8.91
C THR A 73 18.72 5.20 10.39
N PRO A 74 18.61 4.26 11.34
CA PRO A 74 18.48 4.60 12.76
C PRO A 74 19.62 5.47 13.30
N ASN A 75 20.81 5.34 12.72
CA ASN A 75 22.01 6.01 13.21
C ASN A 75 22.42 7.22 12.36
N VAL A 76 22.23 7.16 11.03
CA VAL A 76 22.71 8.19 10.08
C VAL A 76 21.90 8.20 8.78
N LYS A 77 21.99 9.29 8.01
CA LYS A 77 21.63 9.24 6.59
C LYS A 77 22.70 8.45 5.83
N ALA A 78 22.28 7.51 5.00
CA ALA A 78 23.17 6.69 4.18
C ALA A 78 22.65 6.62 2.73
N PRO A 79 23.51 6.39 1.72
CA PRO A 79 23.04 6.04 0.39
C PRO A 79 22.14 4.80 0.44
N HIS A 80 21.20 4.68 -0.49
CA HIS A 80 20.46 3.43 -0.63
C HIS A 80 21.42 2.28 -0.99
N ALA A 81 21.14 1.09 -0.43
CA ALA A 81 21.89 -0.12 -0.78
C ALA A 81 21.53 -0.57 -2.21
N THR A 82 22.52 -1.10 -2.93
CA THR A 82 22.23 -1.83 -4.18
C THR A 82 21.54 -3.13 -3.81
N PRO A 83 20.32 -3.39 -4.28
CA PRO A 83 19.61 -4.62 -3.96
C PRO A 83 20.22 -5.81 -4.72
N ARG A 84 20.02 -7.01 -4.19
CA ARG A 84 20.23 -8.24 -4.94
C ARG A 84 19.05 -8.49 -5.88
N ALA A 85 19.34 -8.80 -7.14
CA ALA A 85 18.31 -9.27 -8.06
C ALA A 85 17.76 -10.63 -7.60
N LEU A 86 16.44 -10.74 -7.48
CA LEU A 86 15.75 -11.98 -7.16
C LEU A 86 15.96 -12.99 -8.28
N ARG A 87 16.18 -14.26 -7.92
CA ARG A 87 16.11 -15.36 -8.86
C ARG A 87 14.66 -15.80 -9.04
N MET A 88 14.33 -16.40 -10.17
CA MET A 88 12.97 -16.88 -10.43
C MET A 88 12.48 -17.90 -9.40
N ASP A 89 13.37 -18.76 -8.88
CA ASP A 89 13.05 -19.78 -7.88
C ASP A 89 12.73 -19.19 -6.49
N GLU A 90 13.01 -17.90 -6.25
CA GLU A 90 12.69 -17.22 -4.99
C GLU A 90 11.29 -16.60 -4.98
N LEU A 91 10.74 -16.28 -6.15
CA LEU A 91 9.46 -15.56 -6.28
C LEU A 91 8.27 -16.32 -5.69
N PRO A 92 8.12 -17.66 -5.88
CA PRO A 92 7.05 -18.41 -5.23
C PRO A 92 7.08 -18.31 -3.70
N GLY A 93 8.28 -18.18 -3.10
CA GLY A 93 8.45 -17.99 -1.67
C GLY A 93 7.88 -16.64 -1.19
N ILE A 94 8.10 -15.57 -1.95
CA ILE A 94 7.56 -14.23 -1.64
C ILE A 94 6.03 -14.20 -1.84
N VAL A 95 5.52 -14.83 -2.90
CA VAL A 95 4.07 -15.00 -3.10
C VAL A 95 3.42 -15.72 -1.90
N ALA A 96 4.05 -16.78 -1.40
CA ALA A 96 3.59 -17.48 -0.21
C ALA A 96 3.64 -16.63 1.07
N GLN A 97 4.60 -15.70 1.18
CA GLN A 97 4.67 -14.74 2.29
C GLN A 97 3.49 -13.76 2.25
N PHE A 98 3.09 -13.26 1.07
CA PHE A 98 1.87 -12.44 0.94
C PHE A 98 0.64 -13.21 1.42
N ALA A 99 0.43 -14.43 0.93
CA ALA A 99 -0.70 -15.26 1.36
C ALA A 99 -0.70 -15.56 2.87
N THR A 100 0.49 -15.77 3.46
CA THR A 100 0.63 -15.98 4.91
C THR A 100 0.32 -14.71 5.70
N ALA A 101 0.84 -13.56 5.26
CA ALA A 101 0.54 -12.26 5.84
C ALA A 101 -0.97 -11.95 5.78
N THR A 102 -1.65 -12.34 4.69
CA THR A 102 -3.10 -12.23 4.55
C THR A 102 -3.84 -13.04 5.61
N ARG A 103 -3.52 -14.34 5.77
CA ARG A 103 -4.12 -15.18 6.84
C ARG A 103 -3.86 -14.57 8.22
N ASN A 104 -2.63 -14.16 8.46
CA ASN A 104 -2.25 -13.57 9.73
C ASN A 104 -3.05 -12.29 10.02
N ALA A 105 -3.20 -11.41 9.03
CA ALA A 105 -3.96 -10.18 9.15
C ALA A 105 -5.44 -10.45 9.46
N VAL A 106 -6.09 -11.30 8.65
CA VAL A 106 -7.54 -11.52 8.75
C VAL A 106 -7.89 -12.47 9.90
N ASP A 107 -7.31 -13.67 9.90
CA ASP A 107 -7.74 -14.76 10.79
C ASP A 107 -7.25 -14.59 12.23
N ILE A 108 -6.10 -13.94 12.42
CA ILE A 108 -5.44 -13.84 13.73
C ILE A 108 -5.53 -12.41 14.27
N ALA A 109 -5.09 -11.43 13.47
CA ALA A 109 -5.07 -10.03 13.85
C ALA A 109 -6.44 -9.35 13.71
N GLY A 110 -7.45 -9.99 13.11
CA GLY A 110 -8.83 -9.51 13.08
C GLY A 110 -9.08 -8.34 12.12
N PHE A 111 -8.24 -8.13 11.11
CA PHE A 111 -8.55 -7.17 10.05
C PHE A 111 -9.74 -7.66 9.21
N ASP A 112 -10.57 -6.75 8.70
CA ASP A 112 -11.73 -7.12 7.91
C ASP A 112 -11.33 -7.66 6.51
N ARG A 113 -10.30 -7.06 5.91
CA ARG A 113 -9.77 -7.35 4.58
C ARG A 113 -8.29 -6.95 4.51
N VAL A 114 -7.64 -7.19 3.36
CA VAL A 114 -6.28 -6.70 3.09
C VAL A 114 -6.23 -5.89 1.81
N GLU A 115 -5.35 -4.89 1.79
CA GLU A 115 -4.97 -4.15 0.60
C GLU A 115 -3.54 -4.53 0.20
N ILE A 116 -3.35 -5.02 -1.02
CA ILE A 116 -2.03 -5.35 -1.57
C ILE A 116 -1.37 -4.07 -2.04
N HIS A 117 -0.27 -3.68 -1.38
CA HIS A 117 0.45 -2.48 -1.77
C HIS A 117 1.36 -2.74 -2.99
N ALA A 118 0.95 -2.23 -4.14
CA ALA A 118 1.69 -2.35 -5.39
C ALA A 118 2.21 -1.01 -5.95
N LEU A 119 2.16 0.05 -5.16
CA LEU A 119 2.54 1.43 -5.52
C LEU A 119 3.90 1.88 -4.93
N ASN A 120 4.22 3.16 -5.19
CA ASN A 120 5.24 3.96 -4.50
C ASN A 120 6.67 3.40 -4.55
N GLY A 121 6.99 2.64 -5.60
CA GLY A 121 8.33 2.11 -5.82
C GLY A 121 8.72 0.98 -4.87
N TYR A 122 7.76 0.30 -4.23
CA TYR A 122 8.01 -0.92 -3.44
C TYR A 122 8.07 -2.17 -4.31
N LEU A 123 8.26 -3.37 -3.72
CA LEU A 123 8.68 -4.55 -4.49
C LEU A 123 7.79 -4.84 -5.70
N ILE A 124 6.47 -4.83 -5.53
CA ILE A 124 5.56 -5.10 -6.66
C ILE A 124 5.67 -3.99 -7.72
N ASP A 125 5.66 -2.71 -7.32
CA ASP A 125 5.83 -1.59 -8.25
C ASP A 125 7.16 -1.67 -9.01
N GLN A 126 8.24 -2.09 -8.33
CA GLN A 126 9.54 -2.32 -8.94
C GLN A 126 9.46 -3.37 -10.06
N PHE A 127 8.67 -4.44 -9.89
CA PHE A 127 8.43 -5.42 -10.97
C PHE A 127 7.59 -4.83 -12.10
N LEU A 128 6.63 -3.97 -11.77
CA LEU A 128 5.75 -3.35 -12.74
C LEU A 128 6.51 -2.37 -13.64
N ARG A 129 7.40 -1.52 -13.13
CA ARG A 129 8.05 -0.45 -13.92
C ARG A 129 9.27 -0.95 -14.71
N ASP A 130 9.37 -0.55 -15.97
CA ASP A 130 10.49 -0.89 -16.84
C ASP A 130 11.81 -0.21 -16.45
N CYS A 131 11.75 0.96 -15.80
CA CYS A 131 12.92 1.64 -15.24
C CYS A 131 13.58 0.87 -14.09
N ASP A 132 12.82 0.02 -13.40
CA ASP A 132 13.27 -0.74 -12.22
C ASP A 132 13.43 -2.24 -12.50
N ASN A 133 12.77 -2.74 -13.55
CA ASN A 133 12.77 -4.13 -13.97
C ASN A 133 13.40 -4.31 -15.36
N THR A 134 14.69 -4.61 -15.35
CA THR A 134 15.50 -4.91 -16.54
C THR A 134 15.67 -6.42 -16.79
N ARG A 135 14.80 -7.25 -16.18
CA ARG A 135 14.88 -8.71 -16.33
C ARG A 135 14.56 -9.14 -17.76
N MET A 136 15.21 -10.22 -18.20
CA MET A 136 15.00 -10.84 -19.52
C MET A 136 14.28 -12.19 -19.43
N ASP A 137 13.78 -12.55 -18.24
CA ASP A 137 13.05 -13.79 -18.00
C ASP A 137 11.53 -13.57 -17.99
N ALA A 138 10.78 -14.56 -17.51
CA ALA A 138 9.32 -14.55 -17.48
C ALA A 138 8.70 -13.43 -16.61
N TYR A 139 9.52 -12.69 -15.85
CA TYR A 139 9.10 -11.60 -14.99
C TYR A 139 9.59 -10.21 -15.45
N GLY A 140 10.15 -10.08 -16.66
CA GLY A 140 10.54 -8.78 -17.22
C GLY A 140 10.33 -8.64 -18.74
N GLY A 141 10.65 -7.46 -19.26
CA GLY A 141 10.41 -7.08 -20.65
C GLY A 141 8.96 -6.69 -20.92
N SER A 142 8.15 -7.63 -21.44
CA SER A 142 6.77 -7.34 -21.83
C SER A 142 5.89 -6.91 -20.64
N VAL A 143 4.79 -6.21 -20.92
CA VAL A 143 3.83 -5.77 -19.88
C VAL A 143 3.28 -6.99 -19.13
N GLU A 144 2.99 -8.07 -19.84
CA GLU A 144 2.47 -9.33 -19.29
C GLU A 144 3.45 -9.96 -18.30
N ASN A 145 4.75 -9.95 -18.63
CA ASN A 145 5.78 -10.49 -17.76
C ASN A 145 6.01 -9.60 -16.54
N ARG A 146 6.05 -8.28 -16.70
CA ARG A 146 6.18 -7.33 -15.58
C ARG A 146 4.99 -7.41 -14.62
N ALA A 147 3.78 -7.59 -15.14
CA ALA A 147 2.57 -7.77 -14.34
C ALA A 147 2.45 -9.17 -13.69
N ARG A 148 3.23 -10.16 -14.13
CA ARG A 148 3.10 -11.55 -13.67
C ARG A 148 3.23 -11.69 -12.15
N PHE A 149 4.22 -11.04 -11.56
CA PHE A 149 4.44 -11.13 -10.11
C PHE A 149 3.26 -10.56 -9.31
N LEU A 150 2.70 -9.41 -9.72
CA LEU A 150 1.49 -8.86 -9.11
C LEU A 150 0.33 -9.85 -9.22
N LEU A 151 0.08 -10.40 -10.41
CA LEU A 151 -1.04 -11.33 -10.64
C LEU A 151 -0.90 -12.61 -9.81
N GLU A 152 0.31 -13.17 -9.69
CA GLU A 152 0.59 -14.32 -8.82
C GLU A 152 0.33 -14.00 -7.34
N VAL A 153 0.70 -12.79 -6.88
CA VAL A 153 0.39 -12.32 -5.51
C VAL A 153 -1.11 -12.18 -5.32
N VAL A 154 -1.82 -11.55 -6.25
CA VAL A 154 -3.27 -11.36 -6.17
C VAL A 154 -3.99 -12.71 -6.14
N ASP A 155 -3.64 -13.63 -7.05
CA ASP A 155 -4.21 -14.99 -7.08
C ASP A 155 -4.01 -15.72 -5.74
N ALA A 156 -2.81 -15.62 -5.14
CA ALA A 156 -2.52 -16.28 -3.87
C ALA A 156 -3.28 -15.65 -2.68
N VAL A 157 -3.41 -14.33 -2.65
CA VAL A 157 -4.17 -13.60 -1.61
C VAL A 157 -5.67 -13.84 -1.76
N VAL A 158 -6.21 -13.79 -2.98
CA VAL A 158 -7.61 -14.12 -3.30
C VAL A 158 -7.93 -15.57 -2.92
N SER A 159 -7.05 -16.52 -3.24
CA SER A 159 -7.22 -17.93 -2.86
C SER A 159 -7.24 -18.15 -1.35
N THR A 160 -6.74 -17.18 -0.57
CA THR A 160 -6.66 -17.29 0.89
C THR A 160 -7.94 -16.84 1.59
N ILE A 161 -8.51 -15.69 1.19
CA ILE A 161 -9.65 -15.09 1.91
C ILE A 161 -10.88 -14.82 1.05
N GLY A 162 -10.85 -15.19 -0.23
CA GLY A 162 -11.90 -14.85 -1.19
C GLY A 162 -11.72 -13.44 -1.74
N ALA A 163 -12.02 -13.24 -3.02
CA ALA A 163 -11.70 -12.00 -3.69
C ALA A 163 -12.48 -10.79 -3.19
N ASP A 164 -13.70 -11.00 -2.70
CA ASP A 164 -14.48 -9.93 -2.10
C ASP A 164 -13.73 -9.33 -0.91
N ARG A 165 -12.80 -10.06 -0.27
CA ARG A 165 -11.98 -9.63 0.89
C ARG A 165 -10.61 -9.07 0.54
N VAL A 166 -10.34 -8.80 -0.73
CA VAL A 166 -9.03 -8.35 -1.22
C VAL A 166 -9.18 -7.07 -2.01
N ASP A 167 -8.27 -6.13 -1.73
CA ASP A 167 -8.08 -4.91 -2.49
C ASP A 167 -6.66 -4.83 -3.04
N SER A 168 -6.47 -4.08 -4.12
CA SER A 168 -5.15 -3.77 -4.66
C SER A 168 -4.95 -2.27 -4.86
N ASP A 169 -3.72 -1.84 -4.59
CA ASP A 169 -3.28 -0.46 -4.75
C ASP A 169 -2.19 -0.44 -5.83
N VAL A 170 -2.60 -0.39 -7.10
CA VAL A 170 -1.73 -0.64 -8.26
C VAL A 170 -1.40 0.68 -8.98
N PRO A 171 -0.14 0.88 -9.43
CA PRO A 171 0.19 1.99 -10.31
C PRO A 171 -0.53 1.79 -11.60
N ALA A 172 -1.01 2.89 -12.15
CA ALA A 172 -1.65 2.82 -13.42
C ALA A 172 -0.60 2.67 -14.53
N LEU A 173 -0.28 1.41 -14.75
CA LEU A 173 0.71 0.95 -15.70
C LEU A 173 0.10 -0.13 -16.58
N THR A 174 -1.08 0.19 -17.11
CA THR A 174 -1.71 -0.24 -18.37
C THR A 174 -3.16 -0.64 -18.18
N MET A 175 -3.95 -0.41 -19.24
CA MET A 175 -5.25 -1.06 -19.49
C MET A 175 -5.23 -2.56 -19.18
N TYR A 176 -4.08 -3.24 -19.38
CA TYR A 176 -3.95 -4.68 -19.13
C TYR A 176 -4.23 -5.02 -17.67
N ILE A 177 -3.60 -4.36 -16.70
CA ILE A 177 -3.83 -4.67 -15.27
C ILE A 177 -5.28 -4.36 -14.89
N ALA A 178 -5.78 -3.16 -15.22
CA ALA A 178 -7.16 -2.78 -14.94
C ALA A 178 -8.19 -3.75 -15.56
N THR A 179 -7.89 -4.31 -16.73
CA THR A 179 -8.74 -5.32 -17.39
C THR A 179 -8.65 -6.67 -16.68
N ARG A 180 -7.44 -7.14 -16.35
CA ARG A 180 -7.21 -8.42 -15.68
C ARG A 180 -7.80 -8.48 -14.27
N MET A 181 -7.85 -7.36 -13.56
CA MET A 181 -8.48 -7.30 -12.23
C MET A 181 -10.00 -7.50 -12.27
N ASN A 182 -10.66 -7.31 -13.43
CA ASN A 182 -12.10 -7.61 -13.55
C ASN A 182 -12.42 -9.11 -13.39
N ASP A 183 -11.46 -10.00 -13.71
CA ASP A 183 -11.66 -11.44 -13.61
C ASP A 183 -11.69 -11.92 -12.15
N LEU A 184 -11.22 -11.06 -11.23
CA LEU A 184 -10.97 -11.43 -9.84
C LEU A 184 -12.11 -11.01 -8.91
N ALA A 185 -12.98 -10.06 -9.28
CA ALA A 185 -14.05 -9.55 -8.42
C ALA A 185 -13.55 -9.06 -7.05
N LEU A 186 -12.49 -8.24 -7.06
CA LEU A 186 -11.90 -7.58 -5.88
C LEU A 186 -12.93 -6.69 -5.15
N ALA A 187 -12.72 -6.40 -3.86
CA ALA A 187 -13.59 -5.49 -3.11
C ALA A 187 -13.51 -4.07 -3.68
N TYR A 188 -12.31 -3.55 -3.89
CA TYR A 188 -12.02 -2.33 -4.61
C TYR A 188 -10.61 -2.31 -5.22
N GLU A 189 -10.42 -1.37 -6.14
CA GLU A 189 -9.10 -0.93 -6.60
C GLU A 189 -8.83 0.48 -6.10
N HIS A 190 -7.66 0.69 -5.50
CA HIS A 190 -7.20 1.97 -4.99
C HIS A 190 -6.26 2.63 -6.00
N VAL A 191 -6.61 3.83 -6.46
CA VAL A 191 -5.79 4.57 -7.42
C VAL A 191 -5.40 5.93 -6.87
N VAL A 192 -4.09 6.13 -6.72
CA VAL A 192 -3.50 7.45 -6.48
C VAL A 192 -3.46 8.19 -7.82
N ARG A 193 -4.23 9.28 -7.96
CA ARG A 193 -4.41 9.97 -9.26
C ARG A 193 -3.18 10.73 -9.79
N GLY A 194 -2.04 10.62 -9.12
CA GLY A 194 -0.80 11.33 -9.48
C GLY A 194 0.40 10.85 -8.68
N ASP A 195 1.59 11.32 -9.06
CA ASP A 195 2.77 11.20 -8.21
C ASP A 195 2.81 12.40 -7.25
N PHE A 196 3.44 12.26 -6.07
CA PHE A 196 3.52 13.31 -5.04
C PHE A 196 4.18 14.61 -5.54
N GLN A 197 4.83 14.58 -6.72
CA GLN A 197 5.56 15.69 -7.32
C GLN A 197 5.00 16.13 -8.69
N VAL A 198 4.37 15.24 -9.48
CA VAL A 198 3.82 15.57 -10.82
C VAL A 198 2.67 14.64 -11.21
N GLN A 199 1.50 15.19 -11.58
CA GLN A 199 0.48 14.45 -12.34
C GLN A 199 0.91 14.42 -13.81
N LYS A 200 1.41 13.29 -14.31
CA LYS A 200 1.79 13.18 -15.73
C LYS A 200 0.76 12.47 -16.61
N ASP A 201 -0.16 11.68 -16.06
CA ASP A 201 -1.07 10.84 -16.86
C ASP A 201 -2.49 10.72 -16.24
N ASP A 202 -3.53 10.55 -17.08
CA ASP A 202 -4.94 10.28 -16.69
C ASP A 202 -5.12 8.84 -16.17
N GLN A 203 -4.44 8.54 -15.07
CA GLN A 203 -4.42 7.21 -14.47
C GLN A 203 -5.79 6.80 -13.94
N LEU A 204 -6.46 7.74 -13.28
CA LEU A 204 -7.79 7.51 -12.72
C LEU A 204 -8.82 7.25 -13.82
N GLY A 205 -8.82 8.04 -14.91
CA GLY A 205 -9.72 7.82 -16.02
C GLY A 205 -9.44 6.52 -16.77
N LEU A 206 -8.18 6.09 -16.89
CA LEU A 206 -7.86 4.77 -17.45
C LEU A 206 -8.46 3.64 -16.63
N PHE A 207 -8.31 3.67 -15.31
CA PHE A 207 -8.93 2.69 -14.44
C PHE A 207 -10.45 2.73 -14.51
N ARG A 208 -11.07 3.91 -14.44
CA ARG A 208 -12.52 4.00 -14.55
C ARG A 208 -13.06 3.43 -15.86
N ARG A 209 -12.35 3.61 -16.98
CA ARG A 209 -12.71 3.05 -18.29
C ARG A 209 -12.63 1.52 -18.32
N HIS A 210 -11.57 0.94 -17.75
CA HIS A 210 -11.26 -0.49 -17.93
C HIS A 210 -11.64 -1.39 -16.74
N TYR A 211 -11.65 -0.87 -15.52
CA TYR A 211 -12.07 -1.57 -14.32
C TYR A 211 -13.56 -1.35 -14.02
N LYS A 212 -14.26 -2.44 -13.73
CA LYS A 212 -15.72 -2.49 -13.58
C LYS A 212 -16.16 -2.65 -12.12
N GLY A 213 -15.23 -2.92 -11.21
CA GLY A 213 -15.50 -2.95 -9.77
C GLY A 213 -15.50 -1.56 -9.13
N THR A 214 -15.46 -1.55 -7.80
CA THR A 214 -15.40 -0.35 -6.95
C THR A 214 -14.05 0.35 -7.09
N LEU A 215 -14.05 1.61 -7.49
CA LEU A 215 -12.84 2.42 -7.64
C LEU A 215 -12.72 3.46 -6.52
N VAL A 216 -11.64 3.38 -5.74
CA VAL A 216 -11.33 4.33 -4.66
C VAL A 216 -10.18 5.23 -5.12
N ALA A 217 -10.39 6.54 -5.20
CA ALA A 217 -9.32 7.47 -5.55
C ALA A 217 -8.64 8.09 -4.34
N ASN A 218 -7.40 8.51 -4.52
CA ASN A 218 -6.62 9.25 -3.52
C ASN A 218 -5.82 10.40 -4.17
N LEU A 219 -5.16 11.17 -3.29
CA LEU A 219 -4.26 12.30 -3.55
C LEU A 219 -4.94 13.66 -3.63
N ALA A 220 -4.77 14.44 -2.55
CA ALA A 220 -5.09 15.87 -2.48
C ALA A 220 -6.55 16.24 -2.80
N TYR A 221 -7.49 15.32 -2.61
CA TYR A 221 -8.91 15.64 -2.72
C TYR A 221 -9.35 16.61 -1.62
N THR A 222 -10.19 17.56 -1.99
CA THR A 222 -11.07 18.26 -1.04
C THR A 222 -12.41 17.51 -0.91
N GLN A 223 -13.19 17.81 0.13
CA GLN A 223 -14.54 17.25 0.26
C GLN A 223 -15.41 17.56 -0.97
N GLY A 224 -15.38 18.81 -1.45
CA GLY A 224 -16.19 19.23 -2.59
C GLY A 224 -15.79 18.53 -3.89
N GLU A 225 -14.48 18.41 -4.13
CA GLU A 225 -13.94 17.70 -5.28
C GLU A 225 -14.29 16.20 -5.23
N ALA A 226 -14.17 15.57 -4.06
CA ALA A 226 -14.54 14.17 -3.88
C ALA A 226 -16.03 13.95 -4.15
N GLY A 227 -16.89 14.82 -3.62
CA GLY A 227 -18.33 14.77 -3.86
C GLY A 227 -18.69 14.93 -5.34
N ALA A 228 -18.00 15.83 -6.06
CA ALA A 228 -18.21 16.02 -7.49
C ALA A 228 -17.79 14.78 -8.30
N ALA A 229 -16.61 14.21 -8.02
CA ALA A 229 -16.11 13.01 -8.72
C ALA A 229 -17.01 11.79 -8.50
N ILE A 230 -17.50 11.58 -7.27
CA ILE A 230 -18.44 10.51 -6.96
C ILE A 230 -19.77 10.74 -7.69
N THR A 231 -20.29 11.96 -7.69
CA THR A 231 -21.56 12.30 -8.37
C THR A 231 -21.46 12.12 -9.88
N ALA A 232 -20.30 12.40 -10.47
CA ALA A 232 -20.03 12.20 -11.90
C ALA A 232 -19.86 10.72 -12.28
N GLY A 233 -19.70 9.82 -11.30
CA GLY A 233 -19.40 8.41 -11.53
C GLY A 233 -17.95 8.17 -11.97
N ASP A 234 -17.05 9.14 -11.75
CA ASP A 234 -15.63 8.99 -12.05
C ASP A 234 -14.95 8.01 -11.08
N VAL A 235 -15.47 7.93 -9.84
CA VAL A 235 -15.01 7.07 -8.75
C VAL A 235 -16.19 6.67 -7.87
N ASP A 236 -16.03 5.60 -7.10
CA ASP A 236 -17.06 5.11 -6.17
C ASP A 236 -16.80 5.62 -4.73
N ALA A 237 -15.53 5.88 -4.38
CA ALA A 237 -15.15 6.52 -3.13
C ALA A 237 -13.83 7.29 -3.23
N VAL A 238 -13.50 8.06 -2.19
CA VAL A 238 -12.23 8.79 -2.07
C VAL A 238 -11.61 8.55 -0.69
N ALA A 239 -10.34 8.13 -0.68
CA ALA A 239 -9.52 7.98 0.50
C ALA A 239 -8.80 9.29 0.85
N PHE A 240 -8.77 9.66 2.13
CA PHE A 240 -8.09 10.86 2.64
C PHE A 240 -6.96 10.48 3.59
N GLY A 241 -5.72 10.88 3.29
CA GLY A 241 -4.56 10.65 4.16
C GLY A 241 -4.35 11.79 5.16
N SER A 242 -3.62 12.83 4.75
CA SER A 242 -3.29 13.98 5.60
C SER A 242 -4.47 14.60 6.35
N PRO A 243 -5.67 14.74 5.76
CA PRO A 243 -6.83 15.23 6.51
C PRO A 243 -7.21 14.34 7.71
N PHE A 244 -7.13 13.01 7.59
CA PHE A 244 -7.44 12.09 8.67
C PHE A 244 -6.38 12.10 9.78
N ILE A 245 -5.10 12.35 9.45
CA ILE A 245 -4.03 12.47 10.46
C ILE A 245 -4.40 13.52 11.51
N ALA A 246 -4.78 14.72 11.07
CA ALA A 246 -5.10 15.81 11.97
C ALA A 246 -6.55 15.80 12.48
N ASN A 247 -7.45 15.03 11.87
CA ASN A 247 -8.89 15.07 12.15
C ASN A 247 -9.42 13.64 12.35
N PRO A 248 -9.30 13.06 13.55
CA PRO A 248 -9.86 11.73 13.84
C PRO A 248 -11.38 11.66 13.62
N ASP A 249 -12.08 12.79 13.67
CA ASP A 249 -13.52 12.97 13.41
C ASP A 249 -13.82 13.59 12.03
N LEU A 250 -12.92 13.42 11.04
CA LEU A 250 -13.01 14.04 9.69
C LEU A 250 -14.40 13.89 9.06
N VAL A 251 -15.00 12.70 9.15
CA VAL A 251 -16.32 12.40 8.57
C VAL A 251 -17.41 13.28 9.19
N ALA A 252 -17.38 13.50 10.50
CA ALA A 252 -18.35 14.37 11.17
C ALA A 252 -18.16 15.83 10.72
N ARG A 253 -16.91 16.29 10.65
CA ARG A 253 -16.58 17.65 10.17
C ARG A 253 -17.05 17.87 8.73
N PHE A 254 -16.82 16.92 7.84
CA PHE A 254 -17.32 17.00 6.47
C PHE A 254 -18.85 17.09 6.43
N ARG A 255 -19.57 16.28 7.22
CA ARG A 255 -21.05 16.32 7.25
C ARG A 255 -21.60 17.67 7.71
N THR A 256 -20.94 18.33 8.65
CA THR A 256 -21.43 19.59 9.24
C THR A 256 -20.77 20.84 8.67
N GLY A 257 -19.81 20.71 7.75
CA GLY A 257 -18.97 21.83 7.31
C GLY A 257 -18.06 22.38 8.42
N GLY A 258 -17.66 21.53 9.36
CA GLY A 258 -16.78 21.87 10.48
C GLY A 258 -15.36 22.25 10.04
N VAL A 259 -14.72 23.14 10.80
CA VAL A 259 -13.33 23.57 10.55
C VAL A 259 -12.39 22.39 10.79
N LEU A 260 -11.42 22.17 9.89
CA LEU A 260 -10.40 21.13 10.05
C LEU A 260 -9.25 21.65 10.94
N ASN A 261 -8.70 20.75 11.75
CA ASN A 261 -7.48 20.99 12.52
C ASN A 261 -6.28 21.23 11.59
N THR A 262 -5.32 22.02 12.06
CA THR A 262 -4.06 22.25 11.36
C THR A 262 -3.17 21.02 11.42
N LEU A 263 -2.67 20.61 10.25
CA LEU A 263 -1.75 19.49 10.11
C LEU A 263 -0.35 19.84 10.64
N ALA A 264 0.20 18.98 11.50
CA ALA A 264 1.56 19.12 12.02
C ALA A 264 2.50 18.12 11.32
N SER A 265 2.94 18.44 10.10
CA SER A 265 3.76 17.53 9.29
C SER A 265 5.11 17.16 9.92
N ALA A 266 5.62 18.00 10.83
CA ALA A 266 6.87 17.75 11.54
C ALA A 266 6.84 16.52 12.45
N THR A 267 5.65 16.03 12.84
CA THR A 267 5.52 14.90 13.79
C THR A 267 5.15 13.57 13.14
N PHE A 268 4.97 13.52 11.82
CA PHE A 268 4.47 12.32 11.12
C PHE A 268 5.27 11.05 11.42
N TYR A 269 6.58 11.19 11.63
CA TYR A 269 7.50 10.07 11.78
C TYR A 269 8.35 10.18 13.06
N THR A 270 7.89 10.90 14.09
CA THR A 270 8.70 11.21 15.29
C THR A 270 8.40 10.35 16.52
N GLY A 271 7.44 9.42 16.44
CA GLY A 271 7.06 8.55 17.57
C GLY A 271 6.40 9.30 18.74
N GLY A 272 5.73 8.55 19.61
CA GLY A 272 4.99 9.10 20.76
C GLY A 272 3.60 9.63 20.40
N ALA A 273 2.93 10.24 21.38
CA ALA A 273 1.53 10.67 21.25
C ALA A 273 1.36 12.02 20.53
N SER A 274 2.40 12.87 20.52
CA SER A 274 2.30 14.24 20.03
C SER A 274 2.20 14.29 18.51
N GLY A 275 1.15 14.94 18.01
CA GLY A 275 0.78 14.97 16.60
C GLY A 275 0.40 13.59 16.05
N TYR A 276 -0.09 12.69 16.92
CA TYR A 276 -0.59 11.36 16.56
C TYR A 276 -1.97 11.11 17.20
N THR A 277 -2.06 11.07 18.53
CA THR A 277 -3.32 10.82 19.26
C THR A 277 -3.85 12.03 20.04
N ASP A 278 -3.18 13.18 19.95
CA ASP A 278 -3.51 14.40 20.69
C ASP A 278 -4.25 15.46 19.85
N TYR A 279 -4.62 15.14 18.62
CA TYR A 279 -5.50 15.99 17.81
C TYR A 279 -6.90 16.08 18.42
N ALA A 280 -7.42 17.30 18.53
CA ALA A 280 -8.73 17.56 19.11
C ALA A 280 -9.87 16.99 18.24
N VAL A 281 -10.88 16.39 18.88
CA VAL A 281 -12.16 16.00 18.28
C VAL A 281 -13.22 17.08 18.55
N VAL A 282 -14.16 17.28 17.62
CA VAL A 282 -15.38 18.04 17.91
C VAL A 282 -16.33 17.13 18.72
N PRO A 283 -16.99 17.65 19.77
CA PRO A 283 -17.99 16.89 20.54
C PRO A 283 -19.18 16.39 19.71
#